data_AF-A0A0L0LGY6-F1
#
_entry.id   AF-A0A0L0LGY6-F1
#
_cell.length_a   1.000
_cell.length_b   1.000
_cell.length_c   1.000
_cell.angle_alpha   90.00
_cell.angle_beta   90.00
_cell.angle_gamma   90.00
#
_symmetry.space_group_name_H-M   'P 1'
#
loop_
_entity.id
_entity.type
_entity.pdbx_description
1 polymer ?
#
loop_
_entity_poly.entity_id
_entity_poly.type
_entity_poly.pdbx_seq_one_letter_code
_entity_poly.pdbx_strand_id
1 'polypeptide(L)'
;MHTARRVCIGFYNFCVRIPDYLYPFSELIEGKQVRWKAAYDQALTRMIDTQGFGHYGARLIAYRSFFHILGSFLFIFFATLVSQDLFGSQIALYVLLGMAAFALVYQEFFLQPRTFGQLRLHGIIDILSWTVPFAVYVFLTIR
;
A
#
# COMPACT_ATOMS: atom_id res chain seq x y z
N MET A 1 -7.71 -2.93 -27.13
CA MET A 1 -6.84 -3.23 -25.96
C MET A 1 -6.20 -2.00 -25.29
N HIS A 2 -5.97 -0.86 -25.97
CA HIS A 2 -5.35 0.32 -25.35
C HIS A 2 -6.20 1.00 -24.27
N THR A 3 -7.53 1.02 -24.40
CA THR A 3 -8.43 1.71 -23.44
C THR A 3 -8.52 1.00 -22.10
N ALA A 4 -8.75 -0.32 -22.09
CA ALA A 4 -8.82 -1.12 -20.86
C ALA A 4 -7.52 -1.05 -20.05
N ARG A 5 -6.36 -1.13 -20.71
CA ARG A 5 -5.06 -0.95 -20.06
C ARG A 5 -4.91 0.42 -19.41
N ARG A 6 -5.34 1.50 -20.08
CA ARG A 6 -5.31 2.86 -19.49
C ARG A 6 -6.23 2.99 -18.30
N VAL A 7 -7.43 2.41 -18.35
CA VAL A 7 -8.38 2.42 -17.23
C VAL A 7 -7.81 1.67 -16.03
N CYS A 8 -7.27 0.46 -16.21
CA CYS A 8 -6.69 -0.31 -15.10
C CYS A 8 -5.47 0.39 -14.49
N ILE A 9 -4.58 0.97 -15.30
CA ILE A 9 -3.44 1.74 -14.80
C ILE A 9 -3.90 3.00 -14.08
N GLY A 10 -4.90 3.71 -14.62
CA GLY A 10 -5.49 4.89 -13.99
C GLY A 10 -6.10 4.58 -12.63
N PHE A 11 -6.87 3.50 -12.54
CA PHE A 11 -7.46 3.04 -11.29
C PHE A 11 -6.41 2.59 -10.29
N TYR A 12 -5.41 1.81 -10.72
CA TYR A 12 -4.27 1.43 -9.89
C TYR A 12 -3.54 2.66 -9.31
N ASN A 13 -3.20 3.62 -10.17
CA ASN A 13 -2.54 4.87 -9.76
C ASN A 13 -3.40 5.70 -8.81
N PHE A 14 -4.72 5.69 -8.99
CA PHE A 14 -5.64 6.33 -8.06
C PHE A 14 -5.57 5.66 -6.68
N CYS A 15 -5.72 4.34 -6.62
CA CYS A 15 -5.71 3.58 -5.37
C CYS A 15 -4.40 3.74 -4.59
N VAL A 16 -3.25 3.65 -5.27
CA VAL A 16 -1.92 3.78 -4.63
C VAL A 16 -1.68 5.18 -4.06
N ARG A 17 -2.39 6.20 -4.56
CA ARG A 17 -2.27 7.61 -4.12
C ARG A 17 -3.30 8.01 -3.07
N ILE A 18 -4.29 7.17 -2.74
CA ILE A 18 -5.26 7.47 -1.67
C ILE A 18 -4.57 7.92 -0.37
N PRO A 19 -3.50 7.25 0.12
CA PRO A 19 -2.80 7.70 1.32
C PRO A 19 -2.27 9.13 1.19
N ASP A 20 -1.76 9.53 0.03
CA ASP A 20 -1.19 10.86 -0.20
C ASP A 20 -2.23 11.96 0.01
N TYR A 21 -3.48 11.73 -0.42
CA TYR A 21 -4.58 12.68 -0.25
C TYR A 21 -5.12 12.75 1.17
N LEU A 22 -4.97 11.69 1.95
CA LEU A 22 -5.47 11.57 3.32
C LEU A 22 -4.44 11.93 4.39
N TYR A 23 -3.28 12.49 3.99
CA TYR A 23 -2.19 12.80 4.90
C TYR A 23 -2.62 13.79 5.99
N PRO A 24 -2.68 13.38 7.27
CA PRO A 24 -3.36 14.15 8.30
C PRO A 24 -2.49 15.28 8.87
N PHE A 25 -1.18 15.19 8.65
CA PHE A 25 -0.19 16.09 9.23
C PHE A 25 -0.06 17.38 8.43
N SER A 26 0.33 18.45 9.11
CA SER A 26 0.60 19.74 8.49
C SER A 26 2.09 19.97 8.27
N GLU A 27 2.43 20.75 7.25
CA GLU A 27 3.79 21.24 6.99
C GLU A 27 3.78 22.77 6.81
N LEU A 28 4.92 23.41 7.03
CA LEU A 28 5.11 24.84 6.79
C LEU A 28 5.74 25.05 5.41
N ILE A 29 5.04 25.77 4.53
CA ILE A 29 5.54 26.17 3.20
C ILE A 29 5.43 27.69 3.11
N GLU A 30 6.55 28.38 2.92
CA GLU A 30 6.58 29.84 2.75
C GLU A 30 5.81 30.61 3.86
N GLY A 31 5.94 30.16 5.11
CA GLY A 31 5.25 30.76 6.26
C GLY A 31 3.76 30.42 6.38
N LYS A 32 3.20 29.61 5.49
CA LYS A 32 1.81 29.12 5.56
C LYS A 32 1.76 27.66 6.00
N GLN A 33 0.88 27.36 6.95
CA GLN A 33 0.62 25.98 7.36
C GLN A 33 -0.32 25.31 6.33
N VAL A 34 0.18 24.28 5.65
CA VAL A 34 -0.56 23.49 4.67
C VAL A 34 -0.91 22.12 5.22
N ARG A 35 -1.91 21.44 4.63
CA ARG A 35 -2.38 20.10 5.04
C ARG A 35 -2.57 19.19 3.83
N TRP A 36 -2.89 17.90 4.09
CA TRP A 36 -3.28 16.93 3.08
C TRP A 36 -2.17 16.67 2.06
N LYS A 37 -2.54 16.52 0.78
CA LYS A 37 -1.61 16.29 -0.32
C LYS A 37 -0.46 17.30 -0.37
N ALA A 38 -0.74 18.59 -0.15
CA ALA A 38 0.31 19.62 -0.18
C ALA A 38 1.35 19.40 0.93
N ALA A 39 0.91 19.01 2.12
CA ALA A 39 1.80 18.67 3.22
C ALA A 39 2.56 17.35 2.97
N TYR A 40 1.90 16.36 2.36
CA TYR A 40 2.54 15.10 1.96
C TYR A 40 3.65 15.33 0.93
N ASP A 41 3.34 16.07 -0.14
CA ASP A 41 4.30 16.40 -1.20
C ASP A 41 5.50 17.14 -0.61
N GLN A 42 5.28 18.12 0.27
CA GLN A 42 6.36 18.84 0.93
C GLN A 42 7.22 17.94 1.83
N ALA A 43 6.60 17.03 2.59
CA ALA A 43 7.32 16.08 3.42
C ALA A 43 8.16 15.13 2.56
N LEU A 44 7.63 14.67 1.43
CA LEU A 44 8.33 13.81 0.49
C LEU A 44 9.50 14.55 -0.18
N THR A 45 9.27 15.76 -0.69
CA THR A 45 10.31 16.60 -1.32
C THR A 45 11.46 16.85 -0.36
N ARG A 46 11.17 17.18 0.90
CA ARG A 46 12.22 17.37 1.93
C ARG A 46 13.09 16.12 2.11
N MET A 47 12.48 14.92 2.08
CA MET A 47 13.24 13.67 2.20
C MET A 47 14.07 13.40 0.96
N ILE A 48 13.55 13.69 -0.23
CA ILE A 48 14.29 13.57 -1.48
C ILE A 48 15.49 14.54 -1.50
N ASP A 49 15.30 15.78 -1.05
CA ASP A 49 16.36 16.79 -1.03
C ASP A 49 17.46 16.46 -0.02
N THR A 50 17.10 15.85 1.11
CA THR A 50 18.04 15.55 2.20
C THR A 50 18.73 14.19 2.07
N GLN A 51 18.04 13.18 1.53
CA GLN A 51 18.51 11.78 1.52
C GLN A 51 18.60 11.19 0.10
N GLY A 52 18.11 11.90 -0.91
CA GLY A 52 18.11 11.46 -2.30
C GLY A 52 16.82 10.77 -2.73
N PHE A 53 16.66 10.60 -4.04
CA PHE A 53 15.49 9.95 -4.65
C PHE A 53 15.24 8.55 -4.07
N GLY A 54 13.98 8.21 -3.85
CA GLY A 54 13.56 6.90 -3.31
C GLY A 54 13.56 6.79 -1.78
N HIS A 55 14.10 7.78 -1.06
CA HIS A 55 14.07 7.82 0.39
C HIS A 55 12.74 8.36 0.91
N TYR A 56 12.20 7.65 1.90
CA TYR A 56 11.04 8.09 2.67
C TYR A 56 11.48 8.28 4.12
N GLY A 57 11.09 9.39 4.73
CA GLY A 57 11.29 9.59 6.15
C GLY A 57 10.48 8.60 6.98
N ALA A 58 10.96 8.24 8.16
CA ALA A 58 10.29 7.28 9.05
C ALA A 58 8.81 7.58 9.28
N ARG A 59 8.45 8.87 9.38
CA ARG A 59 7.05 9.32 9.49
C ARG A 59 6.20 8.93 8.29
N LEU A 60 6.72 9.11 7.07
CA LEU A 60 6.00 8.76 5.84
C LEU A 60 5.90 7.24 5.69
N ILE A 61 6.96 6.51 6.02
CA ILE A 61 6.94 5.05 6.03
C ILE A 61 5.86 4.55 6.99
N ALA A 62 5.89 4.97 8.26
CA ALA A 62 4.90 4.56 9.26
C ALA A 62 3.46 4.90 8.84
N TYR A 63 3.25 6.10 8.27
CA TYR A 63 1.97 6.52 7.74
C TYR A 63 1.47 5.62 6.60
N ARG A 64 2.34 5.29 5.62
CA ARG A 64 1.97 4.39 4.52
C ARG A 64 1.74 2.96 5.00
N SER A 65 2.56 2.45 5.92
CA SER A 65 2.37 1.13 6.53
C SER A 65 1.04 1.01 7.26
N PHE A 66 0.54 2.09 7.88
CA PHE A 66 -0.81 2.11 8.46
C PHE A 66 -1.90 1.87 7.40
N PHE A 67 -1.79 2.49 6.23
CA PHE A 67 -2.71 2.25 5.12
C PHE A 67 -2.61 0.84 4.55
N HIS A 68 -1.43 0.24 4.53
CA HIS A 68 -1.25 -1.16 4.15
C HIS A 68 -1.93 -2.11 5.13
N ILE A 69 -1.81 -1.87 6.44
CA ILE A 69 -2.52 -2.65 7.46
C ILE A 69 -4.04 -2.50 7.30
N LEU A 70 -4.55 -1.26 7.14
CA LEU A 70 -5.97 -1.04 6.92
C LEU A 70 -6.47 -1.73 5.64
N GLY A 71 -5.69 -1.60 4.55
CA GLY A 71 -5.96 -2.27 3.29
C GLY A 71 -5.99 -3.79 3.42
N SER A 72 -5.11 -4.37 4.24
CA SER A 72 -5.07 -5.81 4.48
C SER A 72 -6.32 -6.31 5.18
N PHE A 73 -6.86 -5.57 6.17
CA PHE A 73 -8.11 -5.92 6.85
C PHE A 73 -9.30 -5.84 5.90
N LEU A 74 -9.36 -4.80 5.07
CA LEU A 74 -10.39 -4.69 4.03
C LEU A 74 -10.28 -5.85 3.04
N PHE A 75 -9.07 -6.19 2.59
CA PHE A 75 -8.86 -7.30 1.67
C PHE A 75 -9.28 -8.64 2.27
N ILE A 76 -8.89 -8.94 3.51
CA ILE A 76 -9.33 -10.14 4.22
C ILE A 76 -10.86 -10.18 4.28
N PHE A 77 -11.51 -9.10 4.71
CA PHE A 77 -12.96 -9.04 4.82
C PHE A 77 -13.65 -9.35 3.48
N PHE A 78 -13.26 -8.66 2.40
CA PHE A 78 -13.85 -8.91 1.08
C PHE A 78 -13.50 -10.29 0.53
N ALA A 79 -12.27 -10.77 0.72
CA ALA A 79 -11.86 -12.10 0.29
C ALA A 79 -12.66 -13.18 1.02
N THR A 80 -12.94 -12.99 2.30
CA THR A 80 -13.79 -13.90 3.09
C THR A 80 -15.21 -13.92 2.54
N LEU A 81 -15.85 -12.77 2.35
CA LEU A 81 -17.19 -12.69 1.76
C LEU A 81 -17.24 -13.37 0.39
N VAL A 82 -16.30 -13.03 -0.50
CA VAL A 82 -16.20 -13.64 -1.84
C VAL A 82 -16.00 -15.15 -1.76
N SER A 83 -15.11 -15.63 -0.88
CA SER A 83 -14.82 -17.05 -0.74
C SER A 83 -16.02 -17.86 -0.24
N GLN A 84 -16.82 -17.30 0.66
CA GLN A 84 -17.98 -17.96 1.24
C GLN A 84 -19.20 -17.86 0.34
N ASP A 85 -19.52 -16.66 -0.15
CA ASP A 85 -20.75 -16.40 -0.88
C ASP A 85 -20.69 -16.90 -2.33
N LEU A 86 -19.51 -16.85 -2.98
CA LEU A 86 -19.37 -17.28 -4.38
C LEU A 86 -18.83 -18.70 -4.53
N PHE A 87 -17.89 -19.11 -3.67
CA PHE A 87 -17.21 -20.40 -3.82
C PHE A 87 -17.60 -21.42 -2.76
N GLY A 88 -18.24 -21.02 -1.66
CA GLY A 88 -18.56 -21.89 -0.53
C GLY A 88 -17.34 -22.60 0.06
N SER A 89 -16.13 -22.04 -0.10
CA SER A 89 -14.87 -22.77 0.15
C SER A 89 -13.85 -21.94 0.90
N GLN A 90 -13.41 -22.46 2.05
CA GLN A 90 -12.30 -21.88 2.82
C GLN A 90 -10.97 -21.96 2.06
N ILE A 91 -10.80 -22.95 1.18
CA ILE A 91 -9.59 -23.08 0.35
C ILE A 91 -9.48 -21.89 -0.61
N ALA A 92 -10.61 -21.40 -1.14
CA ALA A 92 -10.63 -20.23 -2.03
C ALA A 92 -10.09 -18.98 -1.33
N LEU A 93 -10.36 -18.81 -0.03
CA LEU A 93 -9.81 -17.71 0.77
C LEU A 93 -8.28 -17.77 0.84
N TYR A 94 -7.71 -18.93 1.16
CA TYR A 94 -6.26 -19.09 1.26
C TYR A 94 -5.57 -18.86 -0.09
N VAL A 95 -6.20 -19.31 -1.19
CA VAL A 95 -5.71 -19.03 -2.55
C VAL A 95 -5.73 -17.52 -2.84
N LEU A 96 -6.81 -16.81 -2.49
CA LEU A 96 -6.91 -15.36 -2.68
C LEU A 96 -5.83 -14.60 -1.88
N LEU A 97 -5.64 -14.95 -0.60
CA LEU A 97 -4.60 -14.35 0.25
C LEU A 97 -3.19 -14.63 -0.30
N GLY A 98 -2.93 -15.87 -0.76
CA GLY A 98 -1.66 -16.26 -1.36
C GLY A 98 -1.35 -15.51 -2.66
N MET A 99 -2.34 -15.39 -3.55
CA MET A 99 -2.21 -14.60 -4.78
C MET A 99 -1.97 -13.12 -4.49
N ALA A 100 -2.65 -12.56 -3.48
CA ALA A 100 -2.43 -11.18 -3.06
C ALA A 100 -1.01 -10.97 -2.53
N ALA A 101 -0.50 -11.86 -1.68
CA ALA A 101 0.88 -11.80 -1.20
C ALA A 101 1.90 -11.87 -2.36
N PHE A 102 1.70 -12.75 -3.33
CA PHE A 102 2.54 -12.82 -4.52
C PHE A 102 2.50 -11.54 -5.35
N ALA A 103 1.31 -10.98 -5.58
CA ALA A 103 1.13 -9.73 -6.30
C ALA A 103 1.82 -8.55 -5.60
N LEU A 104 1.75 -8.49 -4.26
CA LEU A 104 2.44 -7.48 -3.45
C LEU A 104 3.96 -7.61 -3.56
N VAL A 105 4.52 -8.83 -3.49
CA VAL A 105 5.96 -9.06 -3.71
C VAL A 105 6.39 -8.56 -5.09
N TYR A 106 5.61 -8.86 -6.13
CA TYR A 106 5.89 -8.37 -7.48
C TYR A 106 5.83 -6.84 -7.54
N GLN A 107 4.80 -6.24 -6.96
CA GLN A 107 4.62 -4.80 -6.93
C GLN A 107 5.79 -4.10 -6.22
N GLU A 108 6.15 -4.55 -5.02
CA GLU A 108 7.15 -3.88 -4.17
C GLU A 108 8.59 -4.06 -4.64
N PHE A 109 8.94 -5.21 -5.24
CA PHE A 109 10.33 -5.46 -5.65
C PHE A 109 10.60 -5.26 -7.14
N PHE A 110 9.56 -5.23 -8.00
CA PHE A 110 9.75 -5.06 -9.43
C PHE A 110 9.16 -3.76 -9.98
N LEU A 111 7.95 -3.36 -9.55
CA LEU A 111 7.28 -2.18 -10.09
C LEU A 111 7.69 -0.89 -9.36
N GLN A 112 7.63 -0.88 -8.02
CA GLN A 112 7.91 0.31 -7.21
C GLN A 112 9.35 0.82 -7.36
N PRO A 113 10.40 -0.02 -7.38
CA PRO A 113 11.77 0.46 -7.54
C PRO A 113 12.01 1.11 -8.91
N ARG A 114 11.37 0.58 -9.96
CA ARG A 114 11.47 1.14 -11.33
C ARG A 114 10.70 2.44 -11.50
N THR A 115 9.62 2.63 -10.76
CA THR A 115 8.71 3.76 -10.93
C THR A 115 9.05 4.92 -9.99
N PHE A 116 9.45 4.63 -8.75
CA PHE A 116 9.64 5.62 -7.69
C PHE A 116 11.00 5.52 -6.98
N GLY A 117 11.91 4.66 -7.46
CA GLY A 117 13.22 4.46 -6.83
C GLY A 117 13.15 3.87 -5.43
N GLN A 118 12.03 3.23 -5.06
CA GLN A 118 11.79 2.72 -3.71
C GLN A 118 12.93 1.80 -3.23
N LEU A 119 13.41 2.05 -2.02
CA LEU A 119 14.43 1.25 -1.37
C LEU A 119 13.89 -0.14 -1.00
N ARG A 120 14.76 -1.16 -1.07
CA ARG A 120 14.39 -2.54 -0.71
C ARG A 120 13.83 -2.67 0.71
N LEU A 121 14.39 -1.93 1.67
CA LEU A 121 13.92 -1.96 3.05
C LEU A 121 12.48 -1.45 3.17
N HIS A 122 12.12 -0.40 2.42
CA HIS A 122 10.74 0.09 2.36
C HIS A 122 9.82 -0.99 1.80
N GLY A 123 10.21 -1.63 0.69
CA GLY A 123 9.44 -2.75 0.13
C GLY A 123 9.24 -3.92 1.09
N ILE A 124 10.24 -4.24 1.92
CA ILE A 124 10.10 -5.25 2.99
C ILE A 124 9.07 -4.82 4.02
N ILE A 125 9.13 -3.57 4.50
CA ILE A 125 8.17 -3.03 5.47
C ILE A 125 6.76 -3.08 4.89
N ASP A 126 6.59 -2.70 3.63
CA ASP A 126 5.30 -2.72 2.94
C ASP A 126 4.73 -4.14 2.86
N ILE A 127 5.53 -5.11 2.42
CA ILE A 127 5.11 -6.52 2.38
C ILE A 127 4.71 -7.03 3.77
N LEU A 128 5.50 -6.73 4.80
CA LEU A 128 5.19 -7.17 6.16
C LEU A 128 3.88 -6.53 6.66
N SER A 129 3.67 -5.24 6.38
CA SER A 129 2.46 -4.54 6.78
C SER A 129 1.17 -5.07 6.13
N TRP A 130 1.28 -5.76 4.99
CA TRP A 130 0.17 -6.51 4.38
C TRP A 130 0.08 -7.96 4.86
N THR A 131 1.19 -8.69 4.86
CA THR A 131 1.22 -10.15 5.01
C THR A 131 1.14 -10.60 6.47
N VAL A 132 1.58 -9.80 7.44
CA VAL A 132 1.42 -10.12 8.86
C VAL A 132 -0.07 -10.23 9.24
N PRO A 133 -0.94 -9.26 8.89
CA PRO A 133 -2.39 -9.42 9.06
C PRO A 133 -2.96 -10.68 8.40
N PHE A 134 -2.51 -11.03 7.19
CA PHE A 134 -2.94 -12.26 6.51
C PHE A 134 -2.55 -13.51 7.32
N ALA A 135 -1.30 -13.58 7.77
CA ALA A 135 -0.80 -14.71 8.54
C ALA A 135 -1.52 -14.84 9.89
N VAL A 136 -1.76 -13.72 10.60
CA VAL A 136 -2.51 -13.70 11.86
C VAL A 136 -3.92 -14.21 11.64
N TYR A 137 -4.62 -13.73 10.60
CA TYR A 137 -5.96 -14.18 10.29
C TYR A 137 -6.00 -15.69 10.02
N VAL A 138 -5.14 -16.18 9.13
CA VAL A 138 -5.05 -17.62 8.79
C VAL A 138 -4.77 -18.47 10.02
N PHE A 139 -3.86 -18.03 10.90
CA PHE A 139 -3.55 -18.72 12.14
C PHE A 139 -4.74 -18.80 13.09
N LEU A 140 -5.55 -17.73 13.18
CA LEU A 140 -6.74 -17.69 14.02
C LEU A 140 -7.90 -18.51 13.45
N THR A 141 -7.98 -18.71 12.12
CA THR A 141 -9.09 -19.43 11.48
C THR A 141 -8.83 -20.90 11.19
N ILE A 142 -7.56 -21.34 11.15
CA ILE A 142 -7.22 -22.77 10.96
C ILE A 142 -7.33 -23.56 12.29
N ARG A 143 -7.34 -22.87 13.43
CA ARG A 143 -7.61 -23.47 14.74
C ARG A 143 -9.09 -23.75 14.93
#